data_AF-A0A1D9G0S2-F1
#
_entry.id   AF-A0A1D9G0S2-F1
#
_cell.length_a   1.000
_cell.length_b   1.000
_cell.length_c   1.000
_cell.angle_alpha   90.00
_cell.angle_beta   90.00
_cell.angle_gamma   90.00
#
_symmetry.space_group_name_H-M   'P 1'
#
loop_
_entity.id
_entity.type
_entity.pdbx_description
1 polymer ?
#
loop_
_entity_poly.entity_id
_entity_poly.type
_entity_poly.pdbx_seq_one_letter_code
_entity_poly.pdbx_strand_id
1 'polypeptide(L)'
;MIIAVASPTGGGKTHWIGQQIAQTNKPVGYFSPQTDSVPIDAIYLQSEYPQLKLYQTGEEAELDKTITYLEIPWYLDLAGIEPLLQTLNPHRVAIIPGDTDSTELNTWADEVIPGNNISKPTTALQIHRGVLTGEIVDFDSLATFWLELTQGAYGEVARVKGIFDLVDGQIYYGDFILGESELAFKPLKLPRWLNGKPDRFSGFEIVGSNLDKAEIVQTVRDCCLPESAINYYQQQVKESLESEPEVEVV
;
A
#
# COMPACT_ATOMS: atom_id res chain seq x y z
N MET A 1 22.00 -10.01 0.03
CA MET A 1 22.08 -9.05 1.16
C MET A 1 20.66 -8.75 1.57
N ILE A 2 20.32 -8.89 2.84
CA ILE A 2 18.95 -8.69 3.32
C ILE A 2 18.95 -7.48 4.26
N ILE A 3 18.00 -6.56 4.06
CA ILE A 3 17.82 -5.35 4.84
C ILE A 3 16.43 -5.40 5.46
N ALA A 4 16.35 -5.58 6.77
CA ALA A 4 15.10 -5.60 7.51
C ALA A 4 14.75 -4.18 7.95
N VAL A 5 13.55 -3.71 7.61
CA VAL A 5 13.12 -2.33 7.83
C VAL A 5 11.92 -2.31 8.77
N ALA A 6 12.06 -1.63 9.91
CA ALA A 6 10.99 -1.45 10.88
C ALA A 6 10.71 0.03 11.14
N SER A 7 9.46 0.36 11.48
CA SER A 7 9.06 1.70 11.87
C SER A 7 7.72 1.64 12.61
N PRO A 8 7.38 2.68 13.39
CA PRO A 8 5.99 2.93 13.77
C PRO A 8 5.07 3.04 12.54
N THR A 9 3.76 2.89 12.74
CA THR A 9 2.79 3.12 11.66
C THR A 9 2.96 4.52 11.06
N GLY A 10 2.89 4.64 9.73
CA GLY A 10 3.12 5.91 9.04
C GLY A 10 4.58 6.40 9.00
N GLY A 11 5.54 5.63 9.53
CA GLY A 11 6.95 6.05 9.58
C GLY A 11 7.70 6.13 8.24
N GLY A 12 7.05 5.83 7.11
CA GLY A 12 7.65 6.01 5.78
C GLY A 12 8.49 4.84 5.23
N LYS A 13 8.37 3.61 5.75
CA LYS A 13 9.12 2.43 5.29
C LYS A 13 9.06 2.22 3.78
N THR A 14 7.86 2.07 3.24
CA THR A 14 7.63 1.82 1.81
C THR A 14 8.26 2.92 0.95
N HIS A 15 8.18 4.18 1.39
CA HIS A 15 8.79 5.30 0.70
C HIS A 15 10.33 5.21 0.73
N TRP A 16 10.93 4.98 1.89
CA TRP A 16 12.38 4.83 2.03
C TRP A 16 12.91 3.65 1.21
N ILE A 17 12.24 2.48 1.26
CA ILE A 17 12.58 1.31 0.44
C ILE A 17 12.54 1.68 -1.04
N GLY A 18 11.49 2.38 -1.49
CA GLY A 18 11.40 2.89 -2.85
C GLY A 18 12.59 3.77 -3.24
N GLN A 19 13.03 4.69 -2.37
CA GLN A 19 14.21 5.52 -2.62
C GLN A 19 15.49 4.68 -2.77
N GLN A 20 15.65 3.63 -1.96
CA GLN A 20 16.81 2.75 -2.06
C GLN A 20 16.80 1.92 -3.36
N ILE A 21 15.62 1.43 -3.79
CA ILE A 21 15.46 0.72 -5.06
C ILE A 21 15.87 1.62 -6.23
N ALA A 22 15.47 2.89 -6.22
CA ALA A 22 15.79 3.85 -7.29
C ALA A 22 17.30 4.14 -7.43
N GLN A 23 18.10 3.90 -6.39
CA GLN A 23 19.53 4.21 -6.37
C GLN A 23 20.42 3.04 -6.80
N THR A 24 19.86 1.84 -6.96
CA THR A 24 20.63 0.63 -7.26
C THR A 24 20.35 0.11 -8.67
N ASN A 25 21.41 -0.38 -9.33
CA ASN A 25 21.33 -1.06 -10.63
C ASN A 25 21.34 -2.59 -10.49
N LYS A 26 21.35 -3.11 -9.26
CA LYS A 26 21.37 -4.56 -9.00
C LYS A 26 19.93 -5.11 -8.92
N PRO A 27 19.71 -6.39 -9.18
CA PRO A 27 18.43 -7.04 -8.92
C PRO A 27 18.01 -6.87 -7.45
N VAL A 28 16.83 -6.30 -7.25
CA VAL A 28 16.25 -6.07 -5.94
C VAL A 28 15.05 -6.98 -5.75
N GLY A 29 14.90 -7.48 -4.53
CA GLY A 29 13.69 -8.13 -4.09
C GLY A 29 13.01 -7.40 -2.94
N TYR A 30 11.72 -7.67 -2.77
CA TYR A 30 10.90 -7.15 -1.70
C TYR A 30 10.14 -8.29 -1.04
N PHE A 31 10.12 -8.29 0.29
CA PHE A 31 9.36 -9.23 1.10
C PHE A 31 8.68 -8.47 2.23
N SER A 32 7.41 -8.76 2.48
CA SER A 32 6.68 -8.25 3.63
C SER A 32 5.90 -9.41 4.26
N PRO A 33 6.35 -9.93 5.41
CA PRO A 33 5.75 -11.13 6.00
C PRO A 33 4.30 -10.86 6.44
N GLN A 34 3.43 -11.85 6.25
CA GLN A 34 2.02 -11.81 6.67
C GLN A 34 1.18 -10.67 6.03
N THR A 35 1.55 -10.24 4.82
CA THR A 35 0.77 -9.27 4.03
C THR A 35 0.18 -9.86 2.75
N ASP A 36 0.37 -11.14 2.46
CA ASP A 36 0.01 -11.76 1.17
C ASP A 36 -1.46 -11.58 0.79
N SER A 37 -2.36 -11.47 1.77
CA SER A 37 -3.80 -11.26 1.52
C SER A 37 -4.17 -9.83 1.18
N VAL A 38 -3.34 -8.84 1.54
CA VAL A 38 -3.54 -7.41 1.27
C VAL A 38 -2.18 -6.77 0.92
N PRO A 39 -1.60 -7.09 -0.25
CA PRO A 39 -0.21 -6.74 -0.60
C PRO A 39 -0.10 -5.33 -1.20
N ILE A 40 -0.73 -4.33 -0.57
CA ILE A 40 -0.83 -2.96 -1.10
C ILE A 40 0.56 -2.37 -1.39
N ASP A 41 1.49 -2.46 -0.43
CA ASP A 41 2.82 -1.88 -0.56
C ASP A 41 3.68 -2.60 -1.61
N ALA A 42 3.54 -3.92 -1.69
CA ALA A 42 4.22 -4.74 -2.70
C ALA A 42 3.77 -4.38 -4.13
N ILE A 43 2.46 -4.24 -4.35
CA ILE A 43 1.90 -3.88 -5.67
C ILE A 43 2.26 -2.45 -6.02
N TYR A 44 2.17 -1.53 -5.07
CA TYR A 44 2.60 -0.15 -5.27
C TYR A 44 4.07 -0.09 -5.72
N LEU A 45 4.98 -0.74 -4.98
CA LEU A 45 6.40 -0.78 -5.34
C LEU A 45 6.66 -1.47 -6.68
N GLN A 46 5.99 -2.59 -6.97
CA GLN A 46 6.14 -3.28 -8.25
C GLN A 46 5.63 -2.44 -9.43
N SER A 47 4.59 -1.62 -9.24
CA SER A 47 4.13 -0.71 -10.27
C SER A 47 5.15 0.40 -10.58
N GLU A 48 5.89 0.88 -9.57
CA GLU A 48 6.95 1.87 -9.76
C GLU A 48 8.24 1.24 -10.30
N TYR A 49 8.51 -0.01 -9.91
CA TYR A 49 9.71 -0.76 -10.26
C TYR A 49 9.34 -2.15 -10.82
N PRO A 50 8.97 -2.27 -12.12
CA PRO A 50 8.49 -3.53 -12.69
C PRO A 50 9.48 -4.71 -12.64
N GLN A 51 10.77 -4.42 -12.44
CA GLN A 51 11.83 -5.43 -12.28
C GLN A 51 11.98 -5.93 -10.84
N LEU A 52 11.22 -5.37 -9.89
CA LEU A 52 11.24 -5.76 -8.48
C LEU A 52 10.70 -7.19 -8.33
N LYS A 53 11.54 -8.08 -7.79
CA LYS A 53 11.10 -9.43 -7.45
C LYS A 53 10.31 -9.40 -6.13
N LEU A 54 9.03 -9.73 -6.18
CA LEU A 54 8.22 -9.91 -4.97
C LEU A 54 8.40 -11.34 -4.46
N TYR A 55 8.73 -11.49 -3.19
CA TYR A 55 8.74 -12.78 -2.49
C TYR A 55 7.47 -12.93 -1.67
N GLN A 56 6.99 -14.16 -1.53
CA GLN A 56 5.82 -14.53 -0.73
C GLN A 56 6.22 -15.32 0.52
N THR A 57 5.29 -15.45 1.46
CA THR A 57 5.49 -16.35 2.61
C THR A 57 5.79 -17.77 2.14
N GLY A 58 6.85 -18.38 2.66
CA GLY A 58 7.38 -19.68 2.22
C GLY A 58 8.57 -19.59 1.26
N GLU A 59 8.88 -18.41 0.72
CA GLU A 59 10.05 -18.18 -0.15
C GLU A 59 11.25 -17.58 0.60
N GLU A 60 11.26 -17.62 1.94
CA GLU A 60 12.27 -16.94 2.76
C GLU A 60 13.69 -17.46 2.51
N ALA A 61 13.83 -18.72 2.09
CA ALA A 61 15.10 -19.33 1.74
C ALA A 61 15.76 -18.71 0.48
N GLU A 62 15.01 -17.94 -0.31
CA GLU A 62 15.45 -17.37 -1.57
C GLU A 62 15.84 -15.88 -1.45
N LEU A 63 15.62 -15.25 -0.29
CA LEU A 63 15.81 -13.81 -0.09
C LEU A 63 17.27 -13.37 -0.23
N ASP A 64 18.24 -14.27 -0.03
CA ASP A 64 19.67 -13.97 -0.10
C ASP A 64 20.21 -13.83 -1.53
N LYS A 65 19.46 -14.32 -2.52
CA LYS A 65 19.82 -14.31 -3.96
C LYS A 65 19.78 -12.91 -4.58
N THR A 66 19.14 -11.95 -3.92
CA THR A 66 19.03 -10.55 -4.35
C THR A 66 19.51 -9.60 -3.24
N ILE A 67 19.57 -8.29 -3.55
CA ILE A 67 19.46 -7.29 -2.48
C ILE A 67 17.98 -7.26 -2.11
N THR A 68 17.63 -7.63 -0.89
CA THR A 68 16.22 -7.82 -0.52
C THR A 68 15.85 -6.91 0.64
N TYR A 69 14.81 -6.11 0.44
CA TYR A 69 14.18 -5.34 1.50
C TYR A 69 13.08 -6.17 2.13
N LEU A 70 13.23 -6.46 3.42
CA LEU A 70 12.22 -7.10 4.26
C LEU A 70 11.50 -5.98 5.03
N GLU A 71 10.33 -5.57 4.56
CA GLU A 71 9.51 -4.57 5.25
C GLU A 71 8.73 -5.24 6.37
N ILE A 72 9.04 -4.92 7.63
CA ILE A 72 8.33 -5.48 8.78
C ILE A 72 7.04 -4.67 9.02
N PRO A 73 5.84 -5.25 8.87
CA PRO A 73 4.60 -4.55 9.16
C PRO A 73 4.56 -4.12 10.63
N TRP A 74 4.03 -2.92 10.91
CA TRP A 74 4.08 -2.31 12.24
C TRP A 74 3.37 -3.14 13.32
N TYR A 75 2.39 -3.96 12.93
CA TYR A 75 1.61 -4.80 13.82
C TYR A 75 2.26 -6.16 14.11
N LEU A 76 3.38 -6.48 13.43
CA LEU A 76 4.20 -7.62 13.81
C LEU A 76 5.15 -7.20 14.92
N ASP A 77 5.02 -7.89 16.06
CA ASP A 77 5.96 -7.79 17.16
C ASP A 77 7.37 -8.18 16.69
N LEU A 78 8.37 -7.36 17.04
CA LEU A 78 9.77 -7.62 16.71
C LEU A 78 10.24 -8.93 17.35
N ALA A 79 9.76 -9.26 18.56
CA ALA A 79 10.08 -10.55 19.19
C ALA A 79 9.47 -11.73 18.41
N GLY A 80 8.32 -11.54 17.78
CA GLY A 80 7.65 -12.55 16.96
C GLY A 80 8.37 -12.87 15.65
N ILE A 81 9.00 -11.86 15.02
CA ILE A 81 9.74 -12.03 13.76
C ILE A 81 11.23 -12.38 13.98
N GLU A 82 11.76 -12.17 15.18
CA GLU A 82 13.17 -12.41 15.52
C GLU A 82 13.70 -13.81 15.12
N PRO A 83 12.97 -14.94 15.29
CA PRO A 83 13.46 -16.24 14.84
C PRO A 83 13.77 -16.30 13.34
N LEU A 84 12.96 -15.63 12.51
CA LEU A 84 13.23 -15.49 11.08
C LEU A 84 14.46 -14.60 10.85
N LEU A 85 14.53 -13.45 11.53
CA LEU A 85 15.66 -12.52 11.38
C LEU A 85 16.98 -13.15 11.81
N GLN A 86 17.02 -14.00 12.84
CA GLN A 86 18.22 -14.74 13.25
C GLN A 86 18.71 -15.69 12.15
N THR A 87 17.78 -16.32 11.45
CA THR A 87 18.09 -17.24 10.34
C THR A 87 18.62 -16.47 9.13
N LEU A 88 18.00 -15.32 8.81
CA LEU A 88 18.35 -14.49 7.66
C LEU A 88 19.58 -13.59 7.89
N ASN A 89 19.91 -13.31 9.15
CA ASN A 89 20.97 -12.39 9.58
C ASN A 89 21.00 -11.06 8.78
N PRO A 90 19.90 -10.29 8.75
CA PRO A 90 19.80 -9.07 7.95
C PRO A 90 20.49 -7.87 8.61
N HIS A 91 20.82 -6.87 7.81
CA HIS A 91 21.10 -5.51 8.30
C HIS A 91 19.78 -4.85 8.74
N ARG A 92 19.70 -4.37 9.97
CA ARG A 92 18.46 -3.86 10.59
C ARG A 92 18.41 -2.34 10.51
N VAL A 93 17.39 -1.82 9.86
CA VAL A 93 17.13 -0.38 9.70
C VAL A 93 15.85 0.00 10.42
N ALA A 94 15.93 0.92 11.37
CA ALA A 94 14.74 1.53 11.97
C ALA A 94 14.52 2.93 11.39
N ILE A 95 13.29 3.21 10.96
CA ILE A 95 12.86 4.55 10.56
C ILE A 95 12.06 5.15 11.72
N ILE A 96 12.61 6.20 12.34
CA ILE A 96 12.13 6.76 13.60
C ILE A 96 11.76 8.24 13.41
N PRO A 97 10.49 8.63 13.63
CA PRO A 97 10.09 10.03 13.71
C PRO A 97 10.71 10.73 14.92
N GLY A 98 11.10 12.00 14.75
CA GLY A 98 11.94 12.74 15.72
C GLY A 98 11.44 12.80 17.18
N ASP A 99 10.12 12.73 17.40
CA ASP A 99 9.50 12.89 18.73
C ASP A 99 8.87 11.60 19.29
N THR A 100 9.29 10.42 18.81
CA THR A 100 8.71 9.13 19.23
C THR A 100 9.59 8.42 20.25
N ASP A 101 8.99 7.96 21.36
CA ASP A 101 9.62 6.95 22.23
C ASP A 101 9.81 5.68 21.41
N SER A 102 11.07 5.43 21.09
CA SER A 102 11.52 4.46 20.11
C SER A 102 12.65 3.62 20.69
N THR A 103 12.71 3.52 22.03
CA THR A 103 13.79 2.82 22.76
C THR A 103 13.99 1.40 22.25
N GLU A 104 12.90 0.68 21.98
CA GLU A 104 12.94 -0.67 21.41
C GLU A 104 13.58 -0.69 20.02
N LEU A 105 13.09 0.14 19.09
CA LEU A 105 13.61 0.23 17.73
C LEU A 105 15.08 0.69 17.68
N ASN A 106 15.47 1.63 18.55
CA ASN A 106 16.86 2.08 18.68
C ASN A 106 17.78 0.96 19.18
N THR A 107 17.28 0.06 20.02
CA THR A 107 18.06 -1.08 20.52
C THR A 107 18.11 -2.22 19.50
N TRP A 108 17.05 -2.36 18.70
CA TRP A 108 16.93 -3.42 17.70
C TRP A 108 17.72 -3.14 16.42
N ALA A 109 17.87 -1.88 16.00
CA ALA A 109 18.44 -1.52 14.71
C ALA A 109 19.96 -1.36 14.72
N ASP A 110 20.59 -1.72 13.59
CA ASP A 110 21.99 -1.41 13.28
C ASP A 110 22.13 0.04 12.76
N GLU A 111 21.08 0.56 12.14
CA GLU A 111 21.01 1.89 11.54
C GLU A 111 19.67 2.57 11.81
N VAL A 112 19.70 3.85 12.19
CA VAL A 112 18.51 4.65 12.43
C VAL A 112 18.40 5.77 11.39
N ILE A 113 17.28 5.81 10.71
CA ILE A 113 16.94 6.82 9.70
C ILE A 113 15.84 7.73 10.26
N PRO A 114 15.95 9.06 10.11
CA PRO A 114 14.87 9.97 10.49
C PRO A 114 13.64 9.73 9.61
N GLY A 115 12.49 9.51 10.25
CA GLY A 115 11.18 9.34 9.60
C GLY A 115 10.36 10.63 9.55
N ASN A 116 9.21 10.57 8.88
CA ASN A 116 8.23 11.66 8.85
C ASN A 116 7.67 11.93 10.24
N ASN A 117 7.39 13.20 10.55
CA ASN A 117 6.71 13.58 11.79
C ASN A 117 5.27 13.05 11.74
N ILE A 118 5.02 11.97 12.48
CA ILE A 118 3.68 11.40 12.62
C ILE A 118 3.02 11.87 13.91
N SER A 119 1.71 12.08 13.86
CA SER A 119 0.92 12.25 15.07
C SER A 119 0.84 10.92 15.83
N LYS A 120 1.18 10.90 17.12
CA LYS A 120 1.03 9.71 17.96
C LYS A 120 -0.46 9.38 18.13
N PRO A 121 -0.87 8.11 17.96
CA PRO A 121 -2.20 7.68 18.36
C PRO A 121 -2.36 7.84 19.87
N THR A 122 -3.46 8.46 20.30
CA THR A 122 -3.82 8.63 21.72
C THR A 122 -4.48 7.38 22.31
N THR A 123 -4.83 6.41 21.45
CA THR A 123 -5.63 5.22 21.78
C THR A 123 -5.08 3.98 21.05
N ALA A 124 -5.49 2.80 21.51
CA ALA A 124 -5.05 1.54 20.91
C ALA A 124 -5.55 1.41 19.46
N LEU A 125 -4.59 1.32 18.54
CA LEU A 125 -4.87 1.21 17.11
C LEU A 125 -5.47 -0.15 16.74
N GLN A 126 -6.39 -0.11 15.79
CA GLN A 126 -7.01 -1.24 15.14
C GLN A 126 -6.66 -1.23 13.66
N ILE A 127 -6.67 -2.42 13.06
CA ILE A 127 -6.55 -2.59 11.61
C ILE A 127 -7.89 -3.08 11.08
N HIS A 128 -8.34 -2.46 10.00
CA HIS A 128 -9.46 -2.94 9.20
C HIS A 128 -9.01 -3.07 7.74
N ARG A 129 -9.35 -4.19 7.11
CA ARG A 129 -8.95 -4.53 5.74
C ARG A 129 -10.17 -4.96 4.95
N GLY A 130 -10.22 -4.57 3.68
CA GLY A 130 -11.21 -5.03 2.72
C GLY A 130 -10.53 -5.45 1.42
N VAL A 131 -10.97 -6.58 0.86
CA VAL A 131 -10.57 -7.03 -0.47
C VAL A 131 -11.71 -6.71 -1.44
N LEU A 132 -11.35 -6.06 -2.53
CA LEU A 132 -12.25 -5.57 -3.58
C LEU A 132 -11.87 -6.14 -4.95
N THR A 133 -11.05 -7.19 -5.01
CA THR A 133 -10.73 -7.90 -6.26
C THR A 133 -12.01 -8.26 -7.01
N GLY A 134 -12.09 -7.87 -8.29
CA GLY A 134 -13.27 -8.06 -9.12
C GLY A 134 -14.37 -7.01 -8.93
N GLU A 135 -14.20 -6.04 -8.04
CA GLU A 135 -15.07 -4.87 -7.96
C GLU A 135 -14.42 -3.67 -8.66
N ILE A 136 -15.27 -2.84 -9.28
CA ILE A 136 -14.88 -1.57 -9.88
C ILE A 136 -15.57 -0.47 -9.11
N VAL A 137 -14.80 0.52 -8.68
CA VAL A 137 -15.26 1.59 -7.81
C VAL A 137 -15.52 2.85 -8.63
N ASP A 138 -16.62 3.53 -8.35
CA ASP A 138 -16.88 4.88 -8.83
C ASP A 138 -15.94 5.87 -8.13
N PHE A 139 -15.22 6.69 -8.91
CA PHE A 139 -14.19 7.56 -8.35
C PHE A 139 -14.76 8.70 -7.51
N ASP A 140 -15.88 9.30 -7.92
CA ASP A 140 -16.50 10.40 -7.18
C ASP A 140 -17.02 9.93 -5.81
N SER A 141 -17.62 8.74 -5.78
CA SER A 141 -18.03 8.07 -4.55
C SER A 141 -16.83 7.73 -3.67
N LEU A 142 -15.76 7.16 -4.25
CA LEU A 142 -14.52 6.84 -3.52
C LEU A 142 -13.86 8.08 -2.92
N ALA A 143 -13.79 9.18 -3.68
CA ALA A 143 -13.21 10.44 -3.22
C ALA A 143 -14.01 11.03 -2.05
N THR A 144 -15.33 10.94 -2.11
CA THR A 144 -16.23 11.36 -1.02
C THR A 144 -16.01 10.51 0.22
N PHE A 145 -16.05 9.17 0.08
CA PHE A 145 -15.78 8.24 1.18
C PHE A 145 -14.41 8.50 1.81
N TRP A 146 -13.37 8.71 1.00
CA TRP A 146 -12.02 8.97 1.48
C TRP A 146 -11.92 10.27 2.27
N LEU A 147 -12.61 11.32 1.83
CA LEU A 147 -12.69 12.59 2.56
C LEU A 147 -13.39 12.41 3.91
N GLU A 148 -14.55 11.75 3.94
CA GLU A 148 -15.31 11.49 5.16
C GLU A 148 -14.50 10.64 6.15
N LEU A 149 -13.84 9.60 5.63
CA LEU A 149 -12.96 8.71 6.39
C LEU A 149 -11.81 9.46 7.05
N THR A 150 -11.11 10.30 6.29
CA THR A 150 -9.96 11.06 6.81
C THR A 150 -10.38 12.21 7.74
N GLN A 151 -11.64 12.64 7.68
CA GLN A 151 -12.25 13.62 8.60
C GLN A 151 -12.87 13.00 9.86
N GLY A 152 -12.80 11.67 9.99
CA GLY A 152 -13.20 10.97 11.20
C GLY A 152 -14.65 10.50 11.25
N ALA A 153 -15.36 10.50 10.11
CA ALA A 153 -16.76 10.05 10.04
C ALA A 153 -16.95 8.58 10.49
N TYR A 154 -15.91 7.76 10.34
CA TYR A 154 -15.92 6.34 10.70
C TYR A 154 -14.95 5.99 11.83
N GLY A 155 -14.59 6.95 12.68
CA GLY A 155 -13.56 6.81 13.70
C GLY A 155 -12.25 7.52 13.33
N GLU A 156 -11.30 7.55 14.26
CA GLU A 156 -10.06 8.30 14.10
C GLU A 156 -9.06 7.53 13.23
N VAL A 157 -8.79 8.00 12.01
CA VAL A 157 -7.84 7.36 11.10
C VAL A 157 -6.43 7.91 11.31
N ALA A 158 -5.49 7.01 11.60
CA ALA A 158 -4.07 7.32 11.67
C ALA A 158 -3.40 7.16 10.29
N ARG A 159 -3.81 6.14 9.54
CA ARG A 159 -3.36 5.89 8.16
C ARG A 159 -4.41 5.12 7.38
N VAL A 160 -4.55 5.41 6.09
CA VAL A 160 -5.23 4.52 5.16
C VAL A 160 -4.40 4.37 3.90
N LYS A 161 -4.32 3.14 3.38
CA LYS A 161 -3.82 2.84 2.04
C LYS A 161 -4.85 2.05 1.27
N GLY A 162 -4.88 2.22 -0.04
CA GLY A 162 -5.74 1.39 -0.89
C GLY A 162 -5.28 1.34 -2.33
N ILE A 163 -5.73 0.31 -3.03
CA ILE A 163 -5.57 0.09 -4.46
C ILE A 163 -6.97 -0.15 -5.01
N PHE A 164 -7.40 0.63 -6.00
CA PHE A 164 -8.77 0.62 -6.49
C PHE A 164 -8.79 0.54 -8.00
N ASP A 165 -9.52 -0.46 -8.53
CA ASP A 165 -9.89 -0.51 -9.93
C ASP A 165 -11.03 0.46 -10.22
N LEU A 166 -10.81 1.36 -11.18
CA LEU A 166 -11.78 2.39 -11.56
C LEU A 166 -12.44 2.08 -12.89
N VAL A 167 -13.53 2.78 -13.14
CA VAL A 167 -14.42 2.56 -14.28
C VAL A 167 -13.75 2.79 -15.65
N ASP A 168 -12.73 3.65 -15.69
CA ASP A 168 -11.91 3.92 -16.88
C ASP A 168 -10.85 2.82 -17.16
N GLY A 169 -10.87 1.76 -16.35
CA GLY A 169 -9.94 0.64 -16.40
C GLY A 169 -8.58 0.92 -15.78
N GLN A 170 -8.31 2.14 -15.35
CA GLN A 170 -7.09 2.45 -14.59
C GLN A 170 -7.20 1.93 -13.17
N ILE A 171 -6.05 1.82 -12.52
CA ILE A 171 -5.93 1.40 -11.13
C ILE A 171 -5.23 2.50 -10.35
N TYR A 172 -5.80 2.89 -9.22
CA TYR A 172 -5.32 4.01 -8.43
C TYR A 172 -4.87 3.53 -7.07
N TYR A 173 -3.76 4.09 -6.60
CA TYR A 173 -3.29 3.97 -5.24
C TYR A 173 -3.69 5.22 -4.44
N GLY A 174 -4.33 5.01 -3.30
CA GLY A 174 -4.62 6.04 -2.31
C GLY A 174 -3.72 5.89 -1.09
N ASP A 175 -3.23 7.00 -0.56
CA ASP A 175 -2.47 7.05 0.69
C ASP A 175 -2.90 8.25 1.52
N PHE A 176 -2.94 8.06 2.83
CA PHE A 176 -3.18 9.13 3.80
C PHE A 176 -2.51 8.76 5.11
N ILE A 177 -1.85 9.75 5.71
CA ILE A 177 -1.25 9.67 7.04
C ILE A 177 -1.71 10.91 7.82
N LEU A 178 -2.17 10.71 9.05
CA LEU A 178 -2.63 11.81 9.90
C LEU A 178 -1.48 12.81 10.18
N GLY A 179 -1.70 14.06 9.79
CA GLY A 179 -0.72 15.14 9.94
C GLY A 179 0.00 15.52 8.65
N GLU A 180 -0.17 14.76 7.57
CA GLU A 180 0.28 15.14 6.23
C GLU A 180 -0.83 15.85 5.46
N SER A 181 -0.48 16.87 4.68
CA SER A 181 -1.43 17.78 4.02
C SER A 181 -1.99 17.27 2.70
N GLU A 182 -1.47 16.16 2.16
CA GLU A 182 -1.85 15.66 0.84
C GLU A 182 -2.81 14.47 0.96
N LEU A 183 -4.02 14.65 0.42
CA LEU A 183 -4.88 13.55 0.01
C LEU A 183 -4.45 13.15 -1.40
N ALA A 184 -3.66 12.09 -1.52
CA ALA A 184 -3.10 11.70 -2.82
C ALA A 184 -3.66 10.36 -3.28
N PHE A 185 -4.62 10.44 -4.21
CA PHE A 185 -4.84 9.36 -5.16
C PHE A 185 -3.88 9.54 -6.34
N LYS A 186 -3.24 8.46 -6.76
CA LYS A 186 -2.37 8.45 -7.94
C LYS A 186 -2.61 7.20 -8.79
N PRO A 187 -2.58 7.31 -10.13
CA PRO A 187 -2.65 6.14 -10.99
C PRO A 187 -1.39 5.29 -10.81
N LEU A 188 -1.57 3.98 -10.75
CA LEU A 188 -0.47 3.01 -10.83
C LEU A 188 -0.09 2.77 -12.28
N LYS A 189 1.19 2.49 -12.54
CA LYS A 189 1.71 2.17 -13.88
C LYS A 189 1.42 0.73 -14.30
N LEU A 190 0.15 0.33 -14.21
CA LEU A 190 -0.34 -0.99 -14.61
C LEU A 190 -1.26 -0.88 -15.84
N PRO A 191 -1.36 -1.92 -16.69
CA PRO A 191 -2.22 -1.90 -17.86
C PRO A 191 -3.68 -1.60 -17.51
N ARG A 192 -4.40 -0.90 -18.39
CA ARG A 192 -5.85 -0.70 -18.22
C ARG A 192 -6.61 -2.01 -18.34
N TRP A 193 -7.69 -2.16 -17.58
CA TRP A 193 -8.62 -3.28 -17.65
C TRP A 193 -9.99 -2.83 -18.15
N LEU A 194 -10.34 -3.18 -19.40
CA LEU A 194 -11.61 -2.78 -20.03
C LEU A 194 -12.46 -3.99 -20.44
N ASN A 195 -12.23 -5.17 -19.85
CA ASN A 195 -12.89 -6.43 -20.23
C ASN A 195 -13.74 -6.98 -19.09
N GLY A 196 -14.61 -6.14 -18.52
CA GLY A 196 -15.45 -6.47 -17.38
C GLY A 196 -14.71 -6.35 -16.05
N LYS A 197 -15.03 -7.25 -15.11
CA LYS A 197 -14.43 -7.28 -13.77
C LYS A 197 -12.96 -7.74 -13.81
N PRO A 198 -12.03 -7.06 -13.11
CA PRO A 198 -10.62 -7.42 -13.07
C PRO A 198 -10.33 -8.64 -12.19
N ASP A 199 -9.28 -9.40 -12.54
CA ASP A 199 -8.77 -10.52 -11.72
C ASP A 199 -7.50 -10.16 -10.91
N ARG A 200 -7.08 -8.89 -10.97
CA ARG A 200 -5.98 -8.32 -10.16
C ARG A 200 -6.46 -7.85 -8.79
N PHE A 201 -5.50 -7.68 -7.87
CA PHE A 201 -5.81 -7.20 -6.53
C PHE A 201 -6.32 -5.75 -6.53
N SER A 202 -7.41 -5.55 -5.80
CA SER A 202 -7.97 -4.27 -5.37
C SER A 202 -8.40 -4.43 -3.92
N GLY A 203 -8.28 -3.38 -3.10
CA GLY A 203 -8.56 -3.44 -1.67
C GLY A 203 -7.91 -2.32 -0.88
N PHE A 204 -8.14 -2.32 0.43
CA PHE A 204 -7.69 -1.26 1.33
C PHE A 204 -7.28 -1.78 2.70
N GLU A 205 -6.47 -0.98 3.39
CA GLU A 205 -6.10 -1.15 4.79
C GLU A 205 -6.21 0.19 5.52
N ILE A 206 -7.04 0.21 6.57
CA ILE A 206 -7.25 1.35 7.46
C ILE A 206 -6.66 1.02 8.82
N VAL A 207 -5.83 1.92 9.34
CA VAL A 207 -5.27 1.87 10.68
C VAL A 207 -5.80 3.08 11.45
N GLY A 208 -6.46 2.82 12.57
CA GLY A 208 -7.10 3.88 13.35
C GLY A 208 -7.76 3.37 14.63
N SER A 209 -8.48 4.25 15.30
CA SER A 209 -9.11 3.99 16.60
C SER A 209 -10.61 4.21 16.53
N ASN A 210 -11.38 3.40 17.29
CA ASN A 210 -12.84 3.45 17.31
C ASN A 210 -13.46 3.34 15.90
N LEU A 211 -12.86 2.50 15.04
CA LEU A 211 -13.31 2.36 13.65
C LEU A 211 -14.71 1.73 13.58
N ASP A 212 -15.64 2.40 12.91
CA ASP A 212 -16.95 1.83 12.56
C ASP A 212 -16.79 0.92 11.33
N LYS A 213 -16.32 -0.29 11.59
CA LYS A 213 -16.01 -1.28 10.53
C LYS A 213 -17.24 -1.68 9.72
N ALA A 214 -18.43 -1.66 10.33
CA ALA A 214 -19.65 -2.05 9.62
C ALA A 214 -20.04 -0.96 8.61
N GLU A 215 -19.99 0.30 9.03
CA GLU A 215 -20.29 1.43 8.16
C GLU A 215 -19.24 1.61 7.06
N ILE A 216 -17.96 1.40 7.36
CA ILE A 216 -16.88 1.40 6.35
C ILE A 216 -17.18 0.38 5.26
N VAL A 217 -17.49 -0.86 5.64
CA VAL A 217 -17.78 -1.93 4.68
C VAL A 217 -19.00 -1.58 3.83
N GLN A 218 -20.05 -1.04 4.44
CA GLN A 218 -21.26 -0.66 3.73
C GLN A 218 -21.00 0.46 2.73
N THR A 219 -20.33 1.54 3.16
CA THR A 219 -20.03 2.69 2.29
C THR A 219 -19.13 2.31 1.13
N VAL A 220 -18.10 1.50 1.35
CA VAL A 220 -17.22 1.02 0.26
C VAL A 220 -18.00 0.17 -0.75
N ARG A 221 -18.95 -0.67 -0.28
CA ARG A 221 -19.82 -1.43 -1.19
C ARG A 221 -20.72 -0.52 -2.01
N ASP A 222 -21.22 0.56 -1.43
CA ASP A 222 -22.06 1.53 -2.12
C ASP A 222 -21.27 2.32 -3.19
N CYS A 223 -19.93 2.37 -3.06
CA CYS A 223 -19.05 2.91 -4.11
C CYS A 223 -18.84 1.94 -5.29
N CYS A 224 -19.19 0.65 -5.15
CA CYS A 224 -18.94 -0.36 -6.19
C CYS A 224 -20.03 -0.32 -7.28
N LEU A 225 -19.59 -0.36 -8.54
CA LEU A 225 -20.49 -0.32 -9.69
C LEU A 225 -21.13 -1.69 -9.99
N PRO A 226 -22.42 -1.74 -10.35
CA PRO A 226 -23.03 -2.97 -10.84
C PRO A 226 -22.48 -3.34 -12.23
N GLU A 227 -22.53 -4.63 -12.57
CA GLU A 227 -21.99 -5.17 -13.83
C GLU A 227 -22.53 -4.49 -15.10
N SER A 228 -23.81 -4.10 -15.09
CA SER A 228 -24.41 -3.37 -16.21
C SER A 228 -23.77 -1.99 -16.44
N ALA A 229 -23.43 -1.27 -15.37
CA ALA A 229 -22.75 0.03 -15.44
C ALA A 229 -21.29 -0.14 -15.89
N ILE A 230 -20.59 -1.15 -15.36
CA ILE A 230 -19.21 -1.48 -15.76
C ILE A 230 -19.12 -1.66 -17.28
N ASN A 231 -19.97 -2.53 -17.84
CA ASN A 231 -19.95 -2.83 -19.27
C ASN A 231 -20.24 -1.58 -20.13
N TYR A 232 -21.20 -0.76 -19.70
CA TYR A 232 -21.55 0.47 -20.38
C TYR A 232 -20.39 1.46 -20.43
N TYR A 233 -19.77 1.76 -19.29
CA TYR A 233 -18.69 2.74 -19.23
C TYR A 233 -17.40 2.25 -19.89
N GLN A 234 -17.02 0.98 -19.70
CA GLN A 234 -15.84 0.44 -20.37
C GLN A 234 -15.99 0.45 -21.89
N GLN A 235 -17.21 0.27 -22.43
CA GLN A 235 -17.46 0.41 -23.86
C GLN A 235 -17.25 1.85 -24.33
N GLN A 236 -17.73 2.85 -23.59
CA GLN A 236 -17.47 4.26 -23.91
C GLN A 236 -15.98 4.61 -23.90
N VAL A 237 -15.23 4.07 -22.94
CA VAL A 237 -13.78 4.29 -22.86
C VAL A 237 -13.08 3.67 -24.06
N LYS A 238 -13.46 2.46 -24.49
CA LYS A 238 -12.93 1.83 -25.71
C LYS A 238 -13.18 2.69 -26.94
N GLU A 239 -14.43 3.15 -27.13
CA GLU A 239 -14.80 4.01 -28.26
C GLU A 239 -14.02 5.33 -28.26
N SER A 240 -13.78 5.92 -27.09
CA SER A 240 -12.98 7.14 -26.96
C SER A 240 -11.52 6.91 -27.36
N LEU A 241 -10.92 5.81 -26.93
CA LEU A 241 -9.52 5.47 -27.24
C LEU A 241 -9.31 5.13 -28.72
N GLU A 242 -10.31 4.52 -29.36
CA GLU A 242 -10.28 4.26 -30.81
C GLU A 242 -10.43 5.56 -31.64
N SER A 243 -10.99 6.61 -31.05
CA SER A 243 -11.22 7.90 -31.70
C SER A 243 -10.08 8.92 -31.54
N GLU A 244 -9.08 8.64 -30.69
CA GLU A 244 -7.87 9.46 -30.59
C GLU A 244 -6.95 9.16 -31.80
N PRO A 245 -6.73 10.12 -32.73
CA PRO A 245 -5.83 9.87 -33.86
C PRO A 245 -4.40 9.69 -33.36
N GLU A 246 -3.72 8.64 -33.82
CA GLU A 246 -2.26 8.51 -33.70
C GLU A 246 -1.64 9.80 -34.27
N VAL A 247 -1.09 10.65 -33.40
CA VAL A 247 -0.22 11.73 -33.85
C VAL A 247 1.07 11.08 -34.31
N GLU A 248 1.14 10.73 -35.59
CA GLU A 248 2.40 10.41 -36.26
C GLU A 248 3.35 11.58 -36.04
N VAL A 249 4.34 11.39 -35.17
CA VAL A 249 5.47 12.30 -35.04
C VAL A 249 6.35 12.05 -36.27
N VAL A 250 6.18 12.91 -37.29
CA VAL A 250 7.03 12.98 -38.49
C VAL A 250 8.38 13.62 -38.14
#